data_AF-A0A5J5M2G0-F1
#
_entry.id   AF-A0A5J5M2G0-F1
#
_cell.length_a   1.000
_cell.length_b   1.000
_cell.length_c   1.000
_cell.angle_alpha   90.00
_cell.angle_beta   90.00
_cell.angle_gamma   90.00
#
_symmetry.space_group_name_H-M   'P 1'
#
loop_
_entity.id
_entity.type
_entity.pdbx_description
1 polymer ?
#
loop_
_entity_poly.entity_id
_entity_poly.type
_entity_poly.pdbx_seq_one_letter_code
_entity_poly.pdbx_strand_id
1 'polypeptide(L)'
;MGFYLAGDVFGLESSANHRFSAEAIADTVLIAFKRSTLVALAQTDPAVAKELWQMTARELDHVHDQMVLLGRSRAQERVANFLIEMSNRSVNHSEFDLPMSRQDIADYLGLTIETVSRSITCMERKALIELVSFAEGTS
;
A
#
# COMPACT_ATOMS: atom_id res chain seq x y z
N MET A 1 7.41 4.32 4.19
CA MET A 1 6.69 3.09 4.60
C MET A 1 5.56 2.93 3.60
N GLY A 2 5.48 1.77 2.94
CA GLY A 2 4.51 1.52 1.87
C GLY A 2 3.78 0.21 2.13
N PHE A 3 2.51 0.13 1.70
CA PHE A 3 1.81 -1.15 1.61
C PHE A 3 1.90 -1.67 0.19
N TYR A 4 2.27 -2.94 0.06
CA TYR A 4 2.38 -3.65 -1.21
C TYR A 4 1.28 -4.71 -1.26
N LEU A 5 0.44 -4.63 -2.29
CA LEU A 5 -0.67 -5.58 -2.54
C LEU A 5 -0.32 -6.53 -3.69
N ALA A 6 -1.26 -7.42 -4.04
CA ALA A 6 -1.10 -8.34 -5.14
C ALA A 6 -0.80 -7.60 -6.46
N GLY A 7 0.31 -7.97 -7.11
CA GLY A 7 0.78 -7.32 -8.34
C GLY A 7 1.79 -6.20 -8.13
N ASP A 8 1.98 -5.73 -6.89
CA ASP A 8 3.00 -4.73 -6.58
C ASP A 8 4.41 -5.36 -6.57
N VAL A 9 5.39 -4.58 -7.01
CA VAL A 9 6.81 -4.93 -6.99
C VAL A 9 7.51 -4.06 -5.96
N PHE A 10 8.32 -4.66 -5.08
CA PHE A 10 9.07 -3.95 -4.05
C PHE A 10 10.51 -4.45 -3.94
N GLY A 11 11.32 -3.74 -3.16
CA GLY A 11 12.73 -4.11 -2.91
C GLY A 11 13.69 -3.75 -4.05
N LEU A 12 13.25 -2.96 -5.03
CA LEU A 12 14.09 -2.48 -6.13
C LEU A 12 14.95 -1.30 -5.67
N GLU A 13 16.05 -1.57 -4.98
CA GLU A 13 16.95 -0.54 -4.47
C GLU A 13 18.24 -0.43 -5.29
N SER A 14 18.76 0.79 -5.45
CA SER A 14 20.07 1.04 -6.05
C SER A 14 21.21 0.58 -5.14
N SER A 15 21.02 0.70 -3.83
CA SER A 15 21.96 0.23 -2.80
C SER A 15 22.04 -1.30 -2.74
N ALA A 16 23.19 -1.84 -2.33
CA ALA A 16 23.35 -3.28 -2.05
C ALA A 16 22.64 -3.71 -0.75
N ASN A 17 22.39 -2.75 0.15
CA ASN A 17 21.66 -2.96 1.40
C ASN A 17 20.25 -2.38 1.30
N HIS A 18 19.27 -3.15 1.76
CA HIS A 18 17.89 -2.70 1.92
C HIS A 18 17.80 -1.62 3.00
N ARG A 19 17.19 -0.49 2.68
CA ARG A 19 16.96 0.61 3.63
C ARG A 19 15.78 0.37 4.55
N PHE A 20 14.90 -0.56 4.17
CA PHE A 20 13.67 -0.89 4.88
C PHE A 20 13.55 -2.41 5.02
N SER A 21 12.93 -2.85 6.12
CA SER A 21 12.42 -4.22 6.25
C SER A 21 11.03 -4.32 5.64
N ALA A 22 10.67 -5.52 5.18
CA ALA A 22 9.32 -5.85 4.75
C ALA A 22 8.79 -6.99 5.64
N GLU A 23 7.53 -6.89 6.03
CA GLU A 23 6.82 -7.87 6.83
C GLU A 23 5.52 -8.27 6.12
N ALA A 24 5.17 -9.55 6.17
CA ALA A 24 3.92 -10.03 5.60
C ALA A 24 2.79 -9.80 6.60
N ILE A 25 1.81 -8.97 6.21
CA ILE A 25 0.65 -8.63 7.04
C ILE A 25 -0.42 -9.74 7.02
N ALA A 26 -0.43 -10.55 5.96
CA ALA A 26 -1.30 -11.71 5.79
C ALA A 26 -0.55 -12.85 5.07
N ASP A 27 -1.17 -14.01 4.94
CA ASP A 27 -0.64 -15.13 4.14
C ASP A 27 -0.33 -14.67 2.72
N THR A 28 0.95 -14.68 2.36
CA THR A 28 1.45 -14.04 1.13
C THR A 28 2.34 -14.99 0.33
N VAL A 29 2.16 -15.00 -0.99
CA VAL A 29 3.04 -15.70 -1.93
C VAL A 29 3.85 -14.67 -2.72
N LEU A 30 5.17 -14.84 -2.76
CA LEU A 30 6.08 -13.94 -3.45
C LEU A 30 6.83 -14.65 -4.58
N ILE A 31 7.08 -13.91 -5.66
CA ILE A 31 8.02 -14.31 -6.70
C ILE A 31 9.26 -13.43 -6.54
N ALA A 32 10.41 -14.06 -6.23
CA ALA A 32 11.66 -13.35 -6.01
C ALA A 32 12.60 -13.51 -7.22
N PHE A 33 13.17 -12.39 -7.66
CA PHE A 33 14.18 -12.36 -8.70
C PHE A 33 15.52 -11.91 -8.13
N LYS A 34 16.62 -12.55 -8.56
CA LYS A 34 17.95 -12.04 -8.25
C LYS A 34 18.14 -10.72 -9.00
N ARG A 35 18.53 -9.66 -8.25
CA ARG A 35 18.82 -8.34 -8.84
C ARG A 35 19.80 -8.42 -10.00
N SER A 36 20.87 -9.22 -9.86
CA SER A 36 21.86 -9.40 -10.92
C SER A 36 21.25 -9.96 -12.21
N THR A 37 20.27 -10.86 -12.11
CA THR A 37 19.56 -11.41 -13.27
C THR A 37 18.69 -10.35 -13.95
N LEU A 38 17.95 -9.54 -13.19
CA LEU A 38 17.15 -8.45 -13.75
C LEU A 38 18.02 -7.40 -14.46
N VAL A 39 19.16 -7.03 -13.85
CA VAL A 39 20.10 -6.07 -14.44
C VAL A 39 20.73 -6.62 -15.73
N ALA A 40 21.15 -7.88 -15.73
CA ALA A 40 21.69 -8.52 -16.93
C ALA A 40 20.65 -8.59 -18.05
N LEU A 41 19.39 -8.91 -17.72
CA LEU A 41 18.30 -8.97 -18.69
C LEU A 41 17.97 -7.58 -19.26
N ALA A 42 17.95 -6.54 -18.43
CA ALA A 42 17.74 -5.17 -18.88
C ALA A 42 18.83 -4.64 -19.82
N GLN A 43 20.04 -5.21 -19.75
CA GLN A 43 21.12 -4.89 -20.69
C GLN A 43 20.90 -5.50 -22.09
N THR A 44 20.16 -6.61 -22.17
CA THR A 44 19.93 -7.34 -23.43
C THR A 44 18.52 -7.16 -23.99
N ASP A 45 17.56 -6.76 -23.16
CA ASP A 45 16.15 -6.55 -23.52
C ASP A 45 15.69 -5.13 -23.13
N PRO A 46 15.52 -4.22 -24.11
CA PRO A 46 15.01 -2.87 -23.87
C PRO A 46 13.61 -2.81 -23.24
N ALA A 47 12.76 -3.82 -23.46
CA ALA A 47 11.43 -3.86 -22.86
C ALA A 47 11.52 -4.03 -21.33
N VAL A 48 12.43 -4.89 -20.87
CA VAL A 48 12.69 -5.10 -19.44
C VAL A 48 13.28 -3.83 -18.80
N ALA A 49 14.22 -3.16 -19.48
CA ALA A 49 14.76 -1.89 -19.01
C ALA A 49 13.67 -0.82 -18.86
N LYS A 50 12.74 -0.74 -19.81
CA LYS A 50 11.61 0.19 -19.78
C LYS A 50 10.66 -0.10 -18.62
N GLU A 51 10.32 -1.38 -18.39
CA GLU A 51 9.46 -1.77 -17.27
C GLU A 51 10.08 -1.43 -15.91
N LEU A 52 11.38 -1.72 -15.72
CA LEU A 52 12.09 -1.33 -14.49
C LEU A 52 12.08 0.18 -14.25
N TRP A 53 12.26 0.97 -15.32
CA TRP A 53 12.15 2.43 -15.23
C TRP A 53 10.74 2.88 -14.85
N GLN A 54 9.71 2.32 -15.48
CA GLN A 54 8.31 2.64 -15.17
C GLN A 54 7.91 2.22 -13.75
N MET A 55 8.42 1.10 -13.25
CA MET A 55 8.22 0.69 -11.85
C MET A 55 8.85 1.71 -10.88
N THR A 56 10.09 2.12 -11.15
CA THR A 56 10.80 3.11 -10.31
C THR A 56 10.09 4.47 -10.33
N ALA A 57 9.60 4.90 -11.50
CA ALA A 57 8.84 6.15 -11.63
C ALA A 57 7.53 6.11 -10.84
N ARG A 58 6.77 5.00 -10.93
CA ARG A 58 5.53 4.80 -10.16
C ARG A 58 5.77 4.85 -8.65
N GLU A 59 6.84 4.22 -8.17
CA GLU A 59 7.18 4.27 -6.75
C GLU A 59 7.54 5.71 -6.30
N LEU A 60 8.25 6.46 -7.16
CA LEU A 60 8.58 7.86 -6.86
C LEU A 60 7.34 8.76 -6.81
N ASP A 61 6.42 8.61 -7.77
CA ASP A 61 5.16 9.34 -7.79
C ASP A 61 4.32 9.01 -6.55
N HIS A 62 4.24 7.73 -6.17
CA HIS A 62 3.53 7.30 -4.96
C HIS A 62 4.11 7.93 -3.69
N VAL A 63 5.45 7.94 -3.56
CA VAL A 63 6.14 8.58 -2.43
C VAL A 63 5.89 10.10 -2.42
N HIS A 64 5.80 10.75 -3.58
CA HIS A 64 5.48 12.18 -3.67
C HIS A 64 4.05 12.47 -3.20
N ASP A 65 3.07 11.70 -3.68
CA ASP A 65 1.66 11.84 -3.30
C ASP A 65 1.47 11.64 -1.79
N GLN A 66 2.17 10.65 -1.20
CA GLN A 66 2.21 10.49 0.25
C GLN A 66 2.73 11.76 0.94
N MET A 67 3.88 12.32 0.53
CA MET A 67 4.42 13.52 1.18
C MET A 67 3.44 14.70 1.15
N VAL A 68 2.73 14.90 0.03
CA VAL A 68 1.71 15.95 -0.09
C VAL A 68 0.55 15.70 0.89
N LEU A 69 0.11 14.45 1.01
CA LEU A 69 -0.95 14.03 1.93
C LEU A 69 -0.58 14.26 3.41
N LEU A 70 0.68 14.00 3.80
CA LEU A 70 1.13 14.19 5.19
C LEU A 70 1.24 15.68 5.55
N GLY A 71 1.50 16.57 4.59
CA GLY A 71 1.83 17.97 4.86
C GLY A 71 0.65 18.93 5.02
N ARG A 72 -0.55 18.61 4.51
CA ARG A 72 -1.67 19.59 4.39
C ARG A 72 -3.07 19.07 4.71
N SER A 73 -3.24 17.76 4.87
CA SER A 73 -4.57 17.16 5.02
C SER A 73 -4.97 16.99 6.48
N ARG A 74 -6.26 17.20 6.76
CA ARG A 74 -6.84 16.85 8.07
C ARG A 74 -6.79 15.33 8.27
N ALA A 75 -6.72 14.86 9.51
CA ALA A 75 -6.63 13.44 9.80
C ALA A 75 -7.72 12.59 9.12
N GLN A 76 -8.96 13.12 9.07
CA GLN A 76 -10.07 12.44 8.40
C GLN A 76 -9.89 12.36 6.87
N GLU A 77 -9.30 13.38 6.24
CA GLU A 77 -9.01 13.38 4.80
C GLU A 77 -7.91 12.36 4.46
N ARG A 78 -6.89 12.22 5.30
CA ARG A 78 -5.83 11.22 5.14
C ARG A 78 -6.39 9.81 5.16
N VAL A 79 -7.30 9.53 6.10
CA VAL A 79 -8.00 8.24 6.18
C VAL A 79 -8.91 8.02 4.97
N ALA A 80 -9.63 9.04 4.50
CA ALA A 80 -10.50 8.92 3.34
C ALA A 80 -9.70 8.59 2.06
N ASN A 81 -8.60 9.32 1.85
CA ASN A 81 -7.71 9.09 0.72
C ASN A 81 -7.06 7.70 0.77
N PHE A 82 -6.68 7.22 1.95
CA PHE A 82 -6.21 5.85 2.12
C PHE A 82 -7.25 4.81 1.67
N LEU A 83 -8.52 4.98 2.07
CA LEU A 83 -9.58 4.06 1.66
C LEU A 83 -9.83 4.11 0.15
N ILE A 84 -9.77 5.29 -0.47
CA ILE A 84 -9.86 5.45 -1.93
C ILE A 84 -8.68 4.77 -2.63
N GLU A 85 -7.47 4.92 -2.09
CA GLU A 85 -6.27 4.29 -2.61
C GLU A 85 -6.40 2.76 -2.60
N MET A 86 -6.86 2.19 -1.47
CA MET A 86 -7.07 0.75 -1.34
C MET A 86 -8.19 0.24 -2.27
N SER A 87 -9.29 0.99 -2.39
CA SER A 87 -10.37 0.71 -3.36
C SER A 87 -9.86 0.66 -4.79
N ASN A 88 -8.99 1.60 -5.20
CA ASN A 88 -8.42 1.63 -6.54
C ASN A 88 -7.46 0.46 -6.83
N ARG A 89 -6.81 -0.08 -5.78
CA ARG A 89 -5.92 -1.24 -5.87
C ARG A 89 -6.64 -2.59 -5.74
N SER A 90 -7.90 -2.58 -5.30
CA SER A 90 -8.73 -3.79 -5.21
C SER A 90 -9.32 -4.17 -6.58
N VAL A 91 -9.57 -5.48 -6.78
CA VAL A 91 -10.33 -5.99 -7.92
C VAL A 91 -11.79 -5.50 -7.87
N ASN A 92 -12.33 -5.33 -6.67
CA ASN A 92 -13.68 -4.82 -6.43
C ASN A 92 -13.57 -3.46 -5.74
N HIS A 93 -13.95 -2.40 -6.46
CA HIS A 93 -13.85 -1.02 -5.99
C HIS A 93 -14.86 -0.68 -4.88
N SER A 94 -15.98 -1.40 -4.80
CA SER A 94 -17.04 -1.14 -3.80
C SER A 94 -16.87 -1.91 -2.50
N GLU A 95 -16.20 -3.06 -2.54
CA GLU A 95 -16.00 -3.93 -1.38
C GLU A 95 -14.60 -4.53 -1.46
N PHE A 96 -13.79 -4.27 -0.45
CA PHE A 96 -12.40 -4.69 -0.42
C PHE A 96 -11.95 -4.96 1.01
N ASP A 97 -11.12 -5.99 1.16
CA ASP A 97 -10.53 -6.34 2.44
C ASP A 97 -9.34 -5.45 2.75
N LEU A 98 -9.24 -5.03 4.01
CA LEU A 98 -8.06 -4.39 4.55
C LEU A 98 -7.33 -5.40 5.44
N PRO A 99 -6.28 -6.09 4.94
CA PRO A 99 -5.53 -7.05 5.75
C PRO A 99 -4.77 -6.37 6.89
N MET A 100 -4.55 -5.06 6.78
CA MET A 100 -3.83 -4.21 7.74
C MET A 100 -4.67 -3.93 8.98
N SER A 101 -4.02 -3.97 10.15
CA SER A 101 -4.64 -3.53 11.40
C SER A 101 -4.83 -2.01 11.42
N ARG A 102 -5.67 -1.51 12.34
CA ARG A 102 -5.82 -0.06 12.57
C ARG A 102 -4.51 0.60 13.02
N GLN A 103 -3.62 -0.16 13.67
CA GLN A 103 -2.31 0.33 14.07
C GLN A 103 -1.41 0.52 12.85
N ASP A 104 -1.36 -0.46 11.94
CA ASP A 104 -0.56 -0.35 10.71
C ASP A 104 -0.99 0.85 9.87
N ILE A 105 -2.31 1.07 9.75
CA ILE A 105 -2.88 2.23 9.06
C ILE A 105 -2.46 3.53 9.75
N ALA A 106 -2.43 3.56 11.08
CA ALA A 106 -2.02 4.72 11.84
C ALA A 106 -0.55 5.07 11.60
N ASP A 107 0.32 4.05 11.61
CA ASP A 107 1.76 4.21 11.37
C ASP A 107 2.04 4.65 9.93
N TYR A 108 1.33 4.07 8.94
CA TYR A 108 1.40 4.49 7.54
C TYR A 108 0.96 5.94 7.35
N LEU A 109 -0.15 6.33 7.99
CA LEU A 109 -0.70 7.67 7.88
C LEU A 109 -0.06 8.66 8.84
N GLY A 110 0.92 8.31 9.68
CA GLY A 110 1.44 9.21 10.72
C GLY A 110 0.30 9.83 11.57
N LEU A 111 -0.62 8.97 12.01
CA LEU A 111 -1.75 9.28 12.89
C LEU A 111 -1.68 8.37 14.12
N THR A 112 -2.55 8.62 15.11
CA THR A 112 -2.75 7.65 16.20
C THR A 112 -3.85 6.65 15.83
N ILE A 113 -3.78 5.42 16.37
CA ILE A 113 -4.82 4.40 16.17
C ILE A 113 -6.22 4.91 16.55
N GLU A 114 -6.34 5.70 17.62
CA GLU A 114 -7.62 6.28 18.04
C GLU A 114 -8.13 7.29 17.02
N THR A 115 -7.24 8.01 16.34
CA THR A 115 -7.61 8.97 15.30
C THR A 115 -8.08 8.27 14.04
N VAL A 116 -7.43 7.17 13.65
CA VAL A 116 -7.91 6.30 12.56
C VAL A 116 -9.28 5.74 12.91
N SER A 117 -9.44 5.11 14.07
CA SER A 117 -10.71 4.55 14.52
C SER A 117 -11.84 5.58 14.56
N ARG A 118 -11.61 6.76 15.14
CA ARG A 118 -12.60 7.86 15.16
C ARG A 118 -12.98 8.32 13.75
N SER A 119 -12.02 8.39 12.83
CA SER A 119 -12.27 8.83 11.45
C SER A 119 -13.16 7.84 10.71
N ILE A 120 -12.90 6.54 10.89
CA ILE A 120 -13.68 5.47 10.28
C ILE A 120 -15.10 5.44 10.84
N THR A 121 -15.28 5.48 12.16
CA THR A 121 -16.62 5.57 12.78
C THR A 121 -17.35 6.86 12.37
N CYS A 122 -16.64 7.96 12.13
CA CYS A 122 -17.24 9.19 11.60
C CYS A 122 -17.79 8.99 10.18
N MET A 123 -17.04 8.31 9.30
CA MET A 123 -17.46 8.04 7.93
C MET A 123 -18.62 7.03 7.88
N GLU A 124 -18.57 5.99 8.70
CA GLU A 124 -19.64 5.00 8.85
C GLU A 124 -20.96 5.66 9.31
N ARG A 125 -20.92 6.50 10.36
CA ARG A 125 -22.11 7.25 10.82
C ARG A 125 -22.67 8.23 9.78
N LYS A 126 -21.83 8.68 8.83
CA LYS A 126 -22.24 9.52 7.70
C LYS A 126 -22.70 8.70 6.50
N ALA A 127 -22.77 7.38 6.62
CA ALA A 127 -23.08 6.44 5.53
C ALA A 127 -22.17 6.60 4.31
N LEU A 128 -20.91 7.00 4.52
CA LEU A 128 -19.90 7.10 3.46
C LEU A 128 -19.20 5.77 3.19
N ILE A 129 -19.13 4.91 4.20
CA ILE A 129 -18.58 3.57 4.15
C ILE A 129 -19.47 2.65 5.00
N GLU A 130 -19.39 1.36 4.76
CA GLU A 130 -19.98 0.32 5.59
C GLU A 130 -18.87 -0.64 6.03
N LEU A 131 -18.85 -1.02 7.31
CA LEU A 131 -17.92 -2.02 7.82
C LEU A 131 -18.59 -3.38 7.80
N VAL A 132 -18.18 -4.21 6.85
CA VAL A 132 -18.62 -5.61 6.78
C VAL A 132 -17.75 -6.41 7.75
N SER A 133 -18.27 -6.70 8.94
CA SER A 133 -17.63 -7.64 9.87
C SER A 133 -17.95 -9.05 9.43
N PHE A 134 -16.94 -9.83 9.03
CA PHE A 134 -17.08 -11.28 9.00
C PHE A 134 -17.27 -11.76 10.44
N ALA A 135 -18.50 -12.12 10.80
CA ALA A 135 -18.74 -12.84 12.04
C ALA A 135 -18.03 -14.20 11.92
N GLU A 136 -17.04 -14.46 12.77
CA GLU A 136 -16.48 -15.80 12.95
C GLU A 136 -17.63 -16.76 13.28
N GLY A 137 -17.86 -17.73 12.39
CA GLY A 137 -19.07 -18.56 12.37
C GLY A 137 -18.85 -19.93 11.72
N THR A 138 -17.88 -20.67 12.28
CA THR A 138 -17.94 -22.12 12.56
C THR A 138 -17.96 -23.15 11.41
N SER A 139 -16.90 -23.98 11.43
CA SER A 139 -16.75 -25.37 10.94
C SER A 139 -16.41 -25.64 9.48
#